data_AF-L8FR12-F1
#
_entry.id   AF-L8FR12-F1
#
_cell.length_a   1.000
_cell.length_b   1.000
_cell.length_c   1.000
_cell.angle_alpha   90.00
_cell.angle_beta   90.00
_cell.angle_gamma   90.00
#
_symmetry.space_group_name_H-M   'P 1'
#
loop_
_entity.id
_entity.type
_entity.pdbx_description
1 polymer ?
#
loop_
_entity_poly.entity_id
_entity_poly.type
_entity_poly.pdbx_seq_one_letter_code
_entity_poly.pdbx_strand_id
1 'polypeptide(L)'
;MLQIPWFDVPAPPPLEAGDDASSAGSTSKKAREKEKAREKALGKERGAGGGKARKAIEFFGHMEIYPGSKKKHFARLRETTGVEFGEMLFFDDEKRNREVEELGVTMWWVPDGLDGGEFERGVGEWRRRRGVEGK
;
A
#
# COMPACT_ATOMS: atom_id res chain seq x y z
N MET A 1 -24.87 -8.49 -10.89
CA MET A 1 -23.61 -7.72 -10.92
C MET A 1 -23.73 -6.65 -9.84
N LEU A 2 -22.99 -6.76 -8.74
CA LEU A 2 -22.96 -5.75 -7.69
C LEU A 2 -21.63 -5.01 -7.80
N GLN A 3 -21.70 -3.82 -8.37
CA GLN A 3 -20.61 -2.88 -8.50
C GLN A 3 -20.61 -2.06 -7.21
N ILE A 4 -19.73 -2.38 -6.27
CA ILE A 4 -19.58 -1.58 -5.05
C ILE A 4 -18.71 -0.37 -5.44
N PRO A 5 -19.24 0.86 -5.43
CA PRO A 5 -18.44 2.05 -5.70
C PRO A 5 -17.44 2.26 -4.57
N TRP A 6 -16.21 2.62 -4.92
CA TRP A 6 -15.07 2.83 -4.00
C TRP A 6 -15.31 3.89 -2.89
N PHE A 7 -16.40 4.65 -2.95
CA PHE A 7 -16.74 5.71 -1.99
C PHE A 7 -17.17 5.21 -0.59
N ASP A 8 -17.37 3.91 -0.38
CA ASP A 8 -17.91 3.35 0.87
C ASP A 8 -16.84 2.72 1.80
N VAL A 9 -15.57 3.16 1.70
CA VAL A 9 -14.53 2.76 2.65
C VAL A 9 -14.43 3.84 3.74
N PRO A 10 -14.96 3.62 4.97
CA PRO A 10 -14.84 4.59 6.04
C PRO A 10 -13.37 4.80 6.40
N ALA A 11 -13.00 6.07 6.66
CA ALA A 11 -11.67 6.43 7.09
C ALA A 11 -11.26 5.65 8.35
N PRO A 12 -10.03 5.13 8.44
CA PRO A 12 -9.56 4.47 9.65
C PRO A 12 -9.52 5.49 10.81
N PRO A 13 -9.79 5.05 12.05
CA PRO A 13 -9.67 5.91 13.21
C PRO A 13 -8.22 6.40 13.38
N PRO A 14 -7.99 7.58 13.97
CA PRO A 14 -6.65 8.09 14.25
C PRO A 14 -5.86 7.10 15.10
N LEU A 15 -4.60 6.86 14.73
CA LEU A 15 -3.69 6.02 15.49
C LEU A 15 -3.22 6.79 16.73
N GLU A 16 -3.69 6.41 17.91
CA GLU A 16 -3.23 6.96 19.20
C GLU A 16 -1.71 6.78 19.33
N ALA A 17 -1.00 7.88 19.60
CA ALA A 17 0.43 7.89 19.86
C ALA A 17 0.71 7.20 21.21
N GLY A 18 1.28 6.00 21.15
CA GLY A 18 1.82 5.32 22.31
C GLY A 18 3.29 5.69 22.49
N ASP A 19 3.58 6.54 23.47
CA ASP A 19 4.87 6.56 24.15
C ASP A 19 5.12 5.19 24.81
N ASP A 20 6.35 4.65 24.73
CA ASP A 20 7.06 4.12 25.90
C ASP A 20 8.33 3.31 25.56
N ALA A 21 9.43 3.81 26.13
CA ALA A 21 10.47 3.13 26.89
C ALA A 21 11.15 1.83 26.35
N SER A 22 12.47 2.01 26.14
CA SER A 22 13.50 0.97 26.16
C SER A 22 13.55 0.18 27.48
N SER A 23 13.72 -1.14 27.43
CA SER A 23 14.43 -1.87 28.49
C SER A 23 14.91 -3.25 28.04
N ALA A 24 16.23 -3.46 28.14
CA ALA A 24 16.90 -4.72 27.94
C ALA A 24 16.59 -5.70 29.08
N GLY A 25 16.41 -6.98 28.76
CA GLY A 25 16.27 -8.03 29.77
C GLY A 25 16.47 -9.43 29.20
N SER A 26 17.50 -10.11 29.68
CA SER A 26 17.78 -11.53 29.45
C SER A 26 16.61 -12.39 29.96
N THR A 27 15.97 -13.18 29.10
CA THR A 27 14.78 -13.95 29.48
C THR A 27 14.99 -15.46 29.44
N SER A 28 14.70 -16.09 30.57
CA SER A 28 14.71 -17.54 30.76
C SER A 28 13.61 -18.22 29.92
N LYS A 29 13.81 -19.50 29.58
CA LYS A 29 12.97 -20.33 28.69
C LYS A 29 11.44 -20.19 28.88
N LYS A 30 10.99 -19.96 30.12
CA LYS A 30 9.57 -19.80 30.51
C LYS A 30 8.93 -18.48 30.03
N ALA A 31 9.72 -17.42 29.87
CA ALA A 31 9.25 -16.13 29.37
C ALA A 31 9.02 -16.16 27.85
N ARG A 32 9.85 -16.90 27.10
CA ARG A 32 9.70 -17.08 25.64
C ARG A 32 8.43 -17.84 25.27
N GLU A 33 7.97 -18.78 26.10
CA GLU A 33 6.68 -19.46 25.90
C GLU A 33 5.49 -18.53 26.15
N LYS A 34 5.58 -17.65 27.16
CA LYS A 34 4.53 -16.67 27.46
C LYS A 34 4.44 -15.60 26.36
N GLU A 35 5.57 -15.22 25.78
CA GLU A 35 5.64 -14.30 24.64
C GLU A 35 5.08 -14.93 23.36
N LYS A 36 5.47 -16.18 23.04
CA LYS A 36 4.87 -16.94 21.93
C LYS A 36 3.35 -17.13 22.07
N ALA A 37 2.87 -17.37 23.29
CA ALA A 37 1.44 -17.49 23.55
C ALA A 37 0.70 -16.15 23.37
N ARG A 38 1.34 -15.03 23.73
CA ARG A 38 0.82 -13.68 23.50
C ARG A 38 0.81 -13.31 22.01
N GLU A 39 1.88 -13.62 21.28
CA GLU A 39 1.96 -13.38 19.83
C GLU A 39 0.88 -14.20 19.08
N LYS A 40 0.66 -15.45 19.50
CA LYS A 40 -0.39 -16.33 18.97
C LYS A 40 -1.81 -15.85 19.31
N ALA A 41 -1.99 -15.22 20.47
CA ALA A 41 -3.28 -14.62 20.85
C ALA A 41 -3.53 -13.28 20.12
N LEU A 42 -2.50 -12.46 19.94
CA LEU A 42 -2.58 -11.19 19.20
C LEU A 42 -2.84 -11.41 17.70
N GLY A 43 -2.30 -12.49 17.13
CA GLY A 43 -2.58 -12.91 15.75
C GLY A 43 -4.00 -13.43 15.53
N LYS A 44 -4.75 -13.74 16.60
CA LYS A 44 -6.13 -14.27 16.50
C LYS A 44 -7.20 -13.17 16.44
N GLU A 45 -6.89 -11.96 16.90
CA GLU A 45 -7.85 -10.85 16.99
C GLU A 45 -7.81 -9.89 15.77
N ARG A 46 -6.75 -9.92 14.95
CA ARG A 46 -6.64 -9.10 13.72
C ARG A 46 -7.29 -9.72 12.46
N GLY A 47 -8.17 -10.70 12.66
CA GLY A 47 -8.79 -11.49 11.59
C GLY A 47 -10.31 -11.52 11.68
N ALA A 48 -10.96 -10.37 11.84
CA ALA A 48 -12.41 -10.26 11.69
C ALA A 48 -12.78 -10.35 10.19
N GLY A 49 -12.77 -11.57 9.66
CA GLY A 49 -13.18 -11.88 8.29
C GLY A 49 -12.76 -13.30 7.94
N GLY A 50 -13.67 -14.27 8.12
CA GLY A 50 -13.46 -15.72 7.89
C GLY A 50 -13.25 -16.13 6.43
N GLY A 51 -12.61 -15.30 5.61
CA GLY A 51 -12.16 -15.64 4.27
C GLY A 51 -10.79 -16.31 4.31
N LYS A 52 -10.54 -17.28 3.43
CA LYS A 52 -9.20 -17.82 3.21
C LYS A 52 -8.27 -16.68 2.77
N ALA A 53 -7.06 -16.62 3.33
CA ALA A 53 -6.04 -15.68 2.88
C ALA A 53 -5.82 -15.86 1.37
N ARG A 54 -5.94 -14.77 0.61
CA ARG A 54 -5.70 -14.74 -0.84
C ARG A 54 -4.25 -14.41 -1.11
N LYS A 55 -3.68 -14.97 -2.18
CA LYS A 55 -2.32 -14.61 -2.58
C LYS A 55 -2.31 -13.18 -3.13
N ALA A 56 -1.30 -12.40 -2.76
CA ALA A 56 -1.15 -11.01 -3.24
C ALA A 56 -1.17 -10.90 -4.78
N ILE A 57 -0.59 -11.87 -5.48
CA ILE A 57 -0.56 -11.89 -6.94
C ILE A 57 -1.95 -11.88 -7.59
N GLU A 58 -2.99 -12.38 -6.89
CA GLU A 58 -4.36 -12.43 -7.40
C GLU A 58 -5.06 -11.05 -7.45
N PHE A 59 -4.47 -10.03 -6.83
CA PHE A 59 -5.00 -8.66 -6.87
C PHE A 59 -4.52 -7.89 -8.11
N PHE A 60 -3.51 -8.39 -8.83
CA PHE A 60 -2.94 -7.72 -10.00
C PHE A 60 -3.49 -8.32 -11.30
N GLY A 61 -4.33 -7.57 -12.01
CA GLY A 61 -4.87 -7.99 -13.32
C GLY A 61 -3.90 -7.81 -14.49
N HIS A 62 -2.94 -6.89 -14.36
CA HIS A 62 -1.95 -6.55 -15.37
C HIS A 62 -0.56 -6.47 -14.72
N MET A 63 0.46 -7.05 -15.35
CA MET A 63 1.81 -7.11 -14.81
C MET A 63 2.84 -6.89 -15.93
N GLU A 64 3.58 -5.79 -15.84
CA GLU A 64 4.73 -5.51 -16.72
C GLU A 64 6.01 -5.69 -15.93
N ILE A 65 6.59 -6.90 -15.94
CA ILE A 65 7.80 -7.26 -15.16
C ILE A 65 8.90 -7.71 -16.12
N TYR A 66 9.78 -6.78 -16.47
CA TYR A 66 10.96 -7.02 -17.30
C TYR A 66 11.97 -5.86 -17.12
N PRO A 67 13.24 -6.03 -17.51
CA PRO A 67 14.20 -4.93 -17.48
C PRO A 67 13.86 -3.82 -18.48
N GLY A 68 14.01 -2.56 -18.09
CA GLY A 68 13.80 -1.41 -18.98
C GLY A 68 13.43 -0.12 -18.24
N SER A 69 13.12 0.93 -19.00
CA SER A 69 12.55 2.17 -18.47
C SER A 69 11.09 1.96 -18.10
N LYS A 70 10.67 2.51 -16.95
CA LYS A 70 9.28 2.45 -16.49
C LYS A 70 8.33 3.13 -17.47
N LYS A 71 8.79 4.09 -18.29
CA LYS A 71 8.00 4.67 -19.38
C LYS A 71 7.44 3.60 -20.33
N LYS A 72 8.23 2.58 -20.66
CA LYS A 72 7.80 1.47 -21.52
C LYS A 72 6.76 0.58 -20.84
N HIS A 73 6.90 0.34 -19.54
CA HIS A 73 5.93 -0.43 -18.74
C HIS A 73 4.59 0.32 -18.70
N PHE A 74 4.62 1.61 -18.38
CA PHE A 74 3.42 2.44 -18.36
C PHE A 74 2.74 2.53 -19.73
N ALA A 75 3.49 2.63 -20.82
CA ALA A 75 2.92 2.59 -22.17
C ALA A 75 2.14 1.29 -22.44
N ARG A 76 2.67 0.13 -22.03
CA ARG A 76 1.96 -1.17 -22.14
C ARG A 76 0.77 -1.28 -21.19
N LEU A 77 0.89 -0.75 -19.96
CA LEU A 77 -0.23 -0.70 -19.02
C LEU A 77 -1.38 0.15 -19.59
N ARG A 78 -1.10 1.32 -20.16
CA ARG A 78 -2.12 2.14 -20.83
C ARG A 78 -2.78 1.39 -21.99
N GLU A 79 -1.99 0.74 -22.86
CA GLU A 79 -2.50 -0.03 -24.00
C GLU A 79 -3.43 -1.17 -23.57
N THR A 80 -3.07 -1.89 -22.50
CA THR A 80 -3.83 -3.07 -22.02
C THR A 80 -5.02 -2.71 -21.13
N THR A 81 -4.95 -1.61 -20.38
CA THR A 81 -6.00 -1.19 -19.43
C THR A 81 -6.94 -0.13 -20.00
N GLY A 82 -6.49 0.65 -20.98
CA GLY A 82 -7.19 1.84 -21.47
C GLY A 82 -7.19 3.03 -20.50
N VAL A 83 -6.48 2.94 -19.37
CA VAL A 83 -6.40 4.02 -18.38
C VAL A 83 -5.41 5.08 -18.85
N GLU A 84 -5.81 6.35 -18.79
CA GLU A 84 -4.92 7.45 -19.17
C GLU A 84 -3.83 7.71 -18.11
N PHE A 85 -2.66 8.17 -18.54
CA PHE A 85 -1.51 8.33 -17.64
C PHE A 85 -1.80 9.24 -16.43
N GLY A 86 -2.55 10.32 -16.64
CA GLY A 86 -2.97 11.24 -15.57
C GLY A 86 -3.87 10.60 -14.50
N GLU A 87 -4.42 9.43 -14.79
CA GLU A 87 -5.25 8.67 -13.85
C GLU A 87 -4.45 7.59 -13.10
N MET A 88 -3.16 7.45 -13.38
CA MET A 88 -2.30 6.46 -12.74
C MET A 88 -1.52 7.06 -11.58
N LEU A 89 -1.44 6.29 -10.48
CA LEU A 89 -0.59 6.54 -9.32
C LEU A 89 0.45 5.42 -9.21
N PHE A 90 1.70 5.80 -9.06
CA PHE A 90 2.83 4.89 -9.05
C PHE A 90 3.66 5.04 -7.77
N PHE A 91 3.84 3.95 -7.05
CA PHE A 91 4.68 3.85 -5.86
C PHE A 91 5.96 3.10 -6.22
N ASP A 92 7.13 3.70 -5.97
CA ASP A 92 8.43 3.07 -6.23
C ASP A 92 9.50 3.72 -5.34
N ASP A 93 10.48 2.93 -4.90
CA ASP A 93 11.58 3.34 -4.03
C ASP A 93 12.75 3.96 -4.81
N GLU A 94 12.84 3.69 -6.11
CA GLU A 94 13.89 4.21 -6.98
C GLU A 94 13.53 5.60 -7.53
N LYS A 95 14.22 6.62 -7.02
CA LYS A 95 14.01 8.04 -7.40
C LYS A 95 14.16 8.29 -8.90
N ARG A 96 15.01 7.53 -9.60
CA ARG A 96 15.18 7.64 -11.07
C ARG A 96 13.88 7.38 -11.82
N ASN A 97 12.99 6.57 -11.27
CA ASN A 97 11.72 6.22 -11.91
C ASN A 97 10.72 7.39 -11.94
N ARG A 98 11.05 8.55 -11.35
CA ARG A 98 10.29 9.81 -11.50
C ARG A 98 10.16 10.26 -12.96
N GLU A 99 10.98 9.75 -13.87
CA GLU A 99 10.83 9.96 -15.31
C GLU A 99 9.42 9.68 -15.85
N VAL A 100 8.61 8.83 -15.19
CA VAL A 100 7.23 8.56 -15.60
C VAL A 100 6.30 9.76 -15.42
N GLU A 101 6.65 10.74 -14.60
CA GLU A 101 5.87 11.97 -14.44
C GLU A 101 5.83 12.79 -15.74
N GLU A 102 6.82 12.64 -16.63
CA GLU A 102 6.80 13.25 -17.97
C GLU A 102 5.63 12.74 -18.84
N LEU A 103 5.12 11.54 -18.56
CA LEU A 103 3.95 10.97 -19.22
C LEU A 103 2.63 11.48 -18.61
N GLY A 104 2.68 12.13 -17.44
CA GLY A 104 1.52 12.55 -16.65
C GLY A 104 1.15 11.62 -15.49
N VAL A 105 1.88 10.52 -15.30
CA VAL A 105 1.68 9.62 -14.15
C VAL A 105 2.04 10.36 -12.85
N THR A 106 1.25 10.20 -11.79
CA THR A 106 1.65 10.69 -10.46
C THR A 106 2.60 9.69 -9.82
N MET A 107 3.85 10.08 -9.55
CA MET A 107 4.82 9.22 -8.85
C MET A 107 4.94 9.63 -7.39
N TRP A 108 4.78 8.65 -6.49
CA TRP A 108 4.99 8.78 -5.05
C TRP A 108 6.23 8.00 -4.64
N TRP A 109 7.23 8.71 -4.11
CA TRP A 109 8.53 8.14 -3.78
C TRP A 109 8.52 7.57 -2.37
N VAL A 110 8.82 6.26 -2.25
CA VAL A 110 8.74 5.50 -1.00
C VAL A 110 10.09 4.86 -0.66
N PRO A 111 11.08 5.64 -0.20
CA PRO A 111 12.45 5.13 0.02
C PRO A 111 12.52 4.01 1.08
N ASP A 112 11.60 3.99 2.03
CA ASP A 112 11.52 2.99 3.10
C ASP A 112 10.44 1.92 2.84
N GLY A 113 9.92 1.86 1.60
CA GLY A 113 8.86 0.94 1.19
C GLY A 113 7.45 1.50 1.39
N LEU A 114 6.48 0.77 0.85
CA LEU A 114 5.06 1.16 0.89
C LEU A 114 4.38 0.62 2.16
N ASP A 115 3.85 1.53 2.97
CA ASP A 115 2.94 1.23 4.08
C ASP A 115 1.59 1.92 3.91
N GLY A 116 0.70 1.78 4.90
CA GLY A 116 -0.63 2.40 4.86
C GLY A 116 -0.59 3.93 4.82
N GLY A 117 0.34 4.56 5.54
CA GLY A 117 0.45 6.02 5.60
C GLY A 117 1.06 6.59 4.31
N GLU A 118 2.05 5.92 3.72
CA GLU A 118 2.57 6.24 2.38
C GLU A 118 1.48 6.07 1.31
N PHE A 119 0.67 5.01 1.41
CA PHE A 119 -0.45 4.80 0.49
C PHE A 119 -1.47 5.95 0.57
N GLU A 120 -1.92 6.32 1.76
CA GLU A 120 -2.88 7.41 1.96
C GLU A 120 -2.35 8.76 1.46
N ARG A 121 -1.09 9.08 1.76
CA ARG A 121 -0.44 10.30 1.28
C ARG A 121 -0.30 10.33 -0.24
N GLY A 122 0.11 9.23 -0.86
CA GLY A 122 0.18 9.10 -2.31
C GLY A 122 -1.17 9.27 -2.99
N VAL A 123 -2.23 8.67 -2.45
CA VAL A 123 -3.61 8.84 -2.94
C VAL A 123 -4.08 10.29 -2.76
N GLY A 124 -3.78 10.92 -1.63
CA GLY A 124 -4.09 12.33 -1.37
C GLY A 124 -3.44 13.26 -2.40
N GLU A 125 -2.15 13.08 -2.68
CA GLU A 125 -1.42 13.85 -3.69
C GLU A 125 -1.99 13.66 -5.10
N TRP A 126 -2.31 12.41 -5.47
CA TRP A 126 -2.96 12.11 -6.75
C TRP A 126 -4.33 12.80 -6.89
N ARG A 127 -5.18 12.76 -5.85
CA ARG A 127 -6.48 13.45 -5.83
C ARG A 127 -6.32 14.96 -5.98
N ARG A 128 -5.39 15.55 -5.23
CA ARG A 128 -5.07 16.98 -5.26
C ARG A 128 -4.67 17.43 -6.67
N ARG A 129 -3.79 16.67 -7.35
CA ARG A 129 -3.37 16.97 -8.73
C ARG A 129 -4.52 16.90 -9.75
N ARG A 130 -5.54 16.10 -9.46
CA ARG A 130 -6.73 15.93 -10.32
C ARG A 130 -7.88 16.88 -10.00
N GLY A 131 -7.76 17.74 -8.98
CA GLY A 131 -8.86 18.59 -8.53
C GLY A 131 -10.07 17.81 -8.00
N VAL A 132 -9.86 16.55 -7.60
CA VAL A 132 -10.88 15.72 -6.94
C VAL A 132 -10.81 16.04 -5.44
N GLU A 133 -11.11 17.29 -5.09
CA GLU A 133 -11.40 17.63 -3.70
C GLU A 133 -12.80 17.14 -3.38
N GLY A 134 -12.92 16.33 -2.33
CA GLY A 134 -14.21 15.84 -1.84
C GLY A 134 -15.10 17.04 -1.51
N LYS A 135 -16.16 17.18 -2.30
CA LYS A 135 -17.27 18.07 -2.00
C LYS A 135 -18.41 17.28 -1.38
#